data_AF-A0A7S0Q037-F1
#
_entry.id   AF-A0A7S0Q037-F1
#
_cell.length_a   1.000
_cell.length_b   1.000
_cell.length_c   1.000
_cell.angle_alpha   90.00
_cell.angle_beta   90.00
_cell.angle_gamma   90.00
#
_symmetry.space_group_name_H-M   'P 1'
#
loop_
_entity.id
_entity.type
_entity.pdbx_description
1 polymer ?
#
loop_
_entity_poly.entity_id
_entity_poly.type
_entity_poly.pdbx_seq_one_letter_code
_entity_poly.pdbx_strand_id
1 'polypeptide(L)'
;ITLSTTFVQAYPGKKPGVDDPSSYGAGYFYSRQSNPTRGLFERALAATEDAKHCSAFSSGLAASQSVIQLLNSGDHVIALDDLYGGTSSYFRQVATPAA
;
A
#
# COMPACT_ATOMS: atom_id res chain seq x y z
N ILE A 1 9.57 14.57 -8.26
CA ILE A 1 8.30 13.81 -8.34
C ILE A 1 8.42 12.83 -9.50
N THR A 2 8.16 11.54 -9.26
CA THR A 2 8.30 10.47 -10.26
C THR A 2 6.93 10.10 -10.81
N LEU A 3 6.57 10.68 -11.97
CA LEU A 3 5.29 10.45 -12.65
C LEU A 3 5.35 9.29 -13.67
N SER A 4 6.38 8.45 -13.61
CA SER A 4 6.49 7.27 -14.46
C SER A 4 5.63 6.12 -13.93
N THR A 5 5.14 5.26 -14.82
CA THR A 5 4.50 4.00 -14.46
C THR A 5 5.46 2.82 -14.55
N THR A 6 6.45 2.87 -15.44
CA THR A 6 7.44 1.82 -15.70
C THR A 6 8.86 2.31 -15.41
N PHE A 7 9.75 1.37 -15.09
CA PHE A 7 11.17 1.62 -14.87
C PHE A 7 12.01 0.70 -15.77
N VAL A 8 13.18 1.17 -16.18
CA VAL A 8 14.04 0.46 -17.13
C VAL A 8 14.55 -0.84 -16.50
N GLN A 9 14.65 -1.88 -17.32
CA GLN A 9 15.34 -3.12 -17.00
C GLN A 9 16.56 -3.23 -17.90
N ALA A 10 17.70 -3.67 -17.36
CA ALA A 10 18.91 -3.88 -18.15
C ALA A 10 18.72 -4.87 -19.31
N TYR A 11 17.89 -5.91 -19.12
CA TYR A 11 17.48 -6.88 -20.15
C TYR A 11 16.21 -7.64 -19.70
N PRO A 12 15.47 -8.28 -20.63
CA PRO A 12 14.23 -9.00 -20.30
C PRO A 12 14.42 -10.03 -19.18
N GLY A 13 13.54 -9.99 -18.17
CA GLY A 13 13.56 -10.92 -17.05
C GLY A 13 14.59 -10.60 -15.96
N LYS A 14 15.48 -9.61 -16.15
CA LYS A 14 16.31 -9.10 -15.05
C LYS A 14 15.44 -8.31 -14.10
N LYS A 15 15.51 -8.69 -12.83
CA LYS A 15 15.04 -7.83 -11.74
C LYS A 15 15.94 -6.60 -11.62
N PRO A 16 15.45 -5.33 -11.79
CA PRO A 16 16.12 -4.14 -11.31
C PRO A 16 16.70 -4.38 -9.92
N GLY A 17 18.03 -4.42 -9.89
CA GLY A 17 18.80 -4.60 -8.68
C GLY A 17 19.13 -3.24 -8.09
N VAL A 18 19.54 -3.25 -6.82
CA VAL A 18 20.10 -2.07 -6.12
C VAL A 18 21.30 -1.48 -6.89
N ASP A 19 21.96 -2.31 -7.70
CA ASP A 19 23.16 -1.99 -8.49
C ASP A 19 22.85 -1.45 -9.90
N ASP A 20 21.57 -1.39 -10.32
CA ASP A 20 21.18 -0.81 -11.62
C ASP A 20 20.96 0.71 -11.46
N PRO A 21 21.75 1.58 -12.11
CA PRO A 21 21.60 3.04 -12.01
C PRO A 21 20.22 3.54 -12.45
N SER A 22 19.53 2.78 -13.32
CA SER A 22 18.19 3.10 -13.80
C SER A 22 17.08 2.73 -12.80
N SER A 23 17.42 2.05 -11.69
CA SER A 23 16.49 1.59 -10.66
C SER A 23 16.37 2.51 -9.44
N TYR A 24 16.94 3.72 -9.51
CA TYR A 24 17.04 4.65 -8.36
C TYR A 24 17.67 4.03 -7.10
N GLY A 25 18.51 3.01 -7.26
CA GLY A 25 19.18 2.32 -6.14
C GLY A 25 18.22 1.57 -5.21
N ALA A 26 16.97 1.31 -5.61
CA ALA A 26 16.00 0.58 -4.79
C ALA A 26 15.15 -0.42 -5.57
N GLY A 27 15.57 -0.78 -6.80
CA GLY A 27 14.94 -1.86 -7.56
C GLY A 27 13.49 -1.59 -7.93
N TYR A 28 13.15 -0.39 -8.44
CA TYR A 28 11.79 -0.10 -8.92
C TYR A 28 11.53 -0.76 -10.29
N PHE A 29 10.28 -1.23 -10.50
CA PHE A 29 9.84 -1.92 -11.72
C PHE A 29 8.60 -1.31 -12.33
N TYR A 30 7.56 -1.20 -11.49
CA TYR A 30 6.25 -0.73 -11.90
C TYR A 30 5.58 0.02 -10.75
N SER A 31 5.09 1.23 -11.01
CA SER A 31 4.60 2.16 -9.98
C SER A 31 3.42 1.66 -9.16
N ARG A 32 2.67 0.66 -9.67
CA ARG A 32 1.65 -0.03 -8.86
C ARG A 32 2.30 -0.67 -7.62
N GLN A 33 3.41 -1.39 -7.81
CA GLN A 33 4.11 -2.08 -6.71
C GLN A 33 4.94 -1.11 -5.87
N SER A 34 5.73 -0.25 -6.50
CA SER A 34 6.62 0.69 -5.80
C SER A 34 6.99 1.88 -6.70
N ASN A 35 7.14 3.07 -6.11
CA ASN A 35 7.52 4.29 -6.83
C ASN A 35 8.50 5.11 -5.95
N PRO A 36 9.56 5.71 -6.52
CA PRO A 36 10.56 6.45 -5.74
C PRO A 36 9.99 7.57 -4.87
N THR A 37 9.02 8.32 -5.39
CA THR A 37 8.38 9.40 -4.63
C THR A 37 7.53 8.84 -3.49
N ARG A 38 6.78 7.75 -3.75
CA ARG A 38 5.98 7.06 -2.72
C ARG A 38 6.87 6.44 -1.64
N GLY A 39 7.97 5.81 -2.02
CA GLY A 39 8.90 5.17 -1.07
C GLY A 39 9.57 6.18 -0.13
N LEU A 40 9.86 7.40 -0.60
CA LEU A 40 10.33 8.48 0.27
C LEU A 40 9.26 8.89 1.29
N PHE A 41 8.01 9.05 0.85
CA PHE A 41 6.88 9.35 1.73
C PHE A 41 6.66 8.25 2.77
N GLU A 42 6.62 6.98 2.34
CA GLU A 42 6.47 5.83 3.23
C GLU A 42 7.56 5.79 4.30
N ARG A 43 8.85 5.99 3.93
CA ARG A 43 9.95 6.03 4.91
C ARG A 43 9.83 7.20 5.89
N ALA A 44 9.47 8.38 5.40
CA ALA A 44 9.31 9.56 6.25
C ALA A 44 8.16 9.36 7.25
N LEU A 45 7.02 8.85 6.78
CA LEU A 45 5.86 8.60 7.64
C LEU A 45 6.14 7.50 8.66
N ALA A 46 6.82 6.41 8.26
CA ALA A 46 7.24 5.36 9.18
C ALA A 46 8.13 5.92 10.31
N ALA A 47 9.11 6.76 9.97
CA ALA A 47 9.99 7.37 10.96
C ALA A 47 9.26 8.32 11.92
N THR A 48 8.28 9.07 11.43
CA THR A 48 7.47 9.99 12.25
C THR A 48 6.60 9.26 13.28
N GLU A 49 6.08 8.09 12.91
CA GLU A 49 5.19 7.26 13.77
C GLU A 49 5.96 6.22 14.59
N ASP A 50 7.31 6.28 14.63
CA ASP A 50 8.18 5.25 15.23
C ASP A 50 7.88 3.82 14.75
N ALA A 51 7.49 3.70 13.48
CA ALA A 51 7.13 2.44 12.84
C ALA A 51 8.30 1.86 12.02
N LYS A 52 8.37 0.53 11.95
CA LYS A 52 9.38 -0.18 11.12
C LYS A 52 9.12 -0.03 9.62
N HIS A 53 7.85 0.02 9.23
CA HIS A 53 7.41 0.04 7.85
C HIS A 53 6.16 0.90 7.70
N CYS A 54 5.96 1.43 6.49
CA CYS A 54 4.74 2.11 6.08
C CYS A 54 4.42 1.71 4.64
N SER A 55 3.13 1.72 4.28
CA SER A 55 2.66 1.51 2.91
C SER A 55 1.60 2.55 2.60
N ALA A 56 1.77 3.26 1.50
CA ALA A 56 0.85 4.30 1.07
C ALA A 56 -0.17 3.75 0.05
N PHE A 57 -1.43 4.11 0.25
CA PHE A 57 -2.57 3.66 -0.55
C PHE A 57 -3.19 4.81 -1.35
N SER A 58 -4.11 4.49 -2.26
CA SER A 58 -4.82 5.49 -3.06
C SER A 58 -5.76 6.39 -2.24
N SER A 59 -6.23 5.90 -1.08
CA SER A 59 -7.09 6.64 -0.15
C SER A 59 -7.04 6.01 1.25
N GLY A 60 -7.61 6.70 2.25
CA GLY A 60 -7.77 6.15 3.61
C GLY A 60 -8.65 4.90 3.65
N LEU A 61 -9.73 4.86 2.84
CA LEU A 61 -10.57 3.65 2.74
C LEU A 61 -9.83 2.48 2.10
N ALA A 62 -9.00 2.71 1.08
CA ALA A 62 -8.17 1.65 0.50
C ALA A 62 -7.16 1.09 1.50
N ALA A 63 -6.61 1.94 2.39
CA ALA A 63 -5.76 1.48 3.48
C ALA A 63 -6.52 0.58 4.46
N SER A 64 -7.69 1.02 4.95
CA SER A 64 -8.53 0.23 5.85
C SER A 64 -8.98 -1.09 5.22
N GLN A 65 -9.37 -1.07 3.94
CA GLN A 65 -9.76 -2.26 3.17
C GLN A 65 -8.60 -3.25 3.06
N SER A 66 -7.38 -2.77 2.82
CA SER A 66 -6.20 -3.64 2.70
C SER A 66 -5.88 -4.37 4.01
N VAL A 67 -6.17 -3.75 5.17
CA VAL A 67 -6.06 -4.42 6.48
C VAL A 67 -7.11 -5.52 6.62
N ILE A 68 -8.36 -5.26 6.20
CA ILE A 68 -9.43 -6.28 6.24
C ILE A 68 -9.14 -7.45 5.30
N GLN A 69 -8.48 -7.23 4.16
CA GLN A 69 -8.09 -8.30 3.24
C GLN A 69 -7.05 -9.28 3.83
N LEU A 70 -6.51 -9.02 5.03
CA LEU A 70 -5.69 -10.00 5.77
C LEU A 70 -6.55 -11.08 6.46
N LEU A 71 -7.85 -10.85 6.59
CA LEU A 71 -8.79 -11.75 7.24
C LEU A 71 -9.40 -12.73 6.23
N ASN A 72 -9.94 -13.83 6.75
CA ASN A 72 -10.69 -14.82 5.99
C ASN A 72 -12.20 -14.64 6.14
N SER A 73 -12.97 -15.21 5.21
CA SER A 73 -14.43 -15.28 5.37
C SER A 73 -14.80 -16.04 6.64
N GLY A 74 -15.71 -15.46 7.43
CA GLY A 74 -16.12 -15.99 8.73
C GLY A 74 -15.37 -15.38 9.92
N ASP A 75 -14.30 -14.63 9.69
CA ASP A 75 -13.63 -13.88 10.77
C ASP A 75 -14.51 -12.73 11.28
N HIS A 76 -14.32 -12.37 12.55
CA HIS A 76 -15.09 -11.34 13.23
C HIS A 76 -14.22 -10.10 13.52
N VAL A 77 -14.72 -8.92 13.13
CA VAL A 77 -14.05 -7.63 13.35
C VAL A 77 -14.76 -6.85 14.45
N ILE A 78 -14.01 -6.46 15.48
CA ILE A 78 -14.48 -5.50 16.50
C ILE A 78 -14.03 -4.10 16.08
N ALA A 79 -14.98 -3.17 16.01
CA ALA A 79 -14.74 -1.80 15.58
C ALA A 79 -15.41 -0.82 16.55
N LEU A 80 -14.89 0.41 16.63
CA LEU A 80 -15.46 1.47 17.46
C LEU A 80 -16.85 1.88 16.93
N ASP A 81 -17.70 2.41 17.81
CA ASP A 81 -19.02 2.93 17.46
C ASP A 81 -18.93 4.30 16.76
N ASP A 82 -17.99 5.14 17.17
CA ASP A 82 -17.67 6.43 16.55
C ASP A 82 -16.50 6.32 15.57
N LEU A 83 -16.80 5.84 14.35
CA LEU A 83 -15.88 5.80 13.24
C LEU A 83 -16.25 6.83 12.19
N TYR A 84 -15.27 7.23 11.37
CA TYR A 84 -15.53 7.91 10.11
C TYR A 84 -16.65 7.17 9.34
N GLY A 85 -17.69 7.90 8.93
CA GLY A 85 -18.92 7.31 8.39
C GLY A 85 -18.70 6.36 7.21
N GLY A 86 -17.73 6.65 6.33
CA GLY A 86 -17.36 5.75 5.24
C GLY A 86 -16.77 4.43 5.71
N THR A 87 -15.99 4.42 6.79
CA THR A 87 -15.44 3.21 7.40
C THR A 87 -16.55 2.38 8.05
N SER A 88 -17.47 3.04 8.76
CA SER A 88 -18.64 2.37 9.36
C SER A 88 -19.55 1.73 8.30
N SER A 89 -19.87 2.46 7.23
CA SER A 89 -20.63 1.92 6.09
C SER A 89 -19.90 0.77 5.39
N TYR A 90 -18.58 0.88 5.21
CA TYR A 90 -17.78 -0.21 4.62
C TYR A 90 -17.88 -1.48 5.45
N PHE A 91 -17.66 -1.41 6.77
CA PHE A 91 -17.75 -2.59 7.63
C PHE A 91 -19.15 -3.20 7.62
N ARG A 92 -20.21 -2.38 7.72
CA ARG A 92 -21.58 -2.90 7.85
C ARG A 92 -22.17 -3.42 6.55
N GLN A 93 -21.83 -2.81 5.41
CA GLN A 93 -22.54 -3.04 4.15
C GLN A 93 -21.69 -3.72 3.07
N VAL A 94 -20.36 -3.69 3.18
CA VAL A 94 -19.46 -4.18 2.12
C VAL A 94 -18.56 -5.30 2.61
N ALA A 95 -17.96 -5.17 3.80
CA ALA A 95 -17.06 -6.19 4.34
C ALA A 95 -17.81 -7.40 4.94
N THR A 96 -19.07 -7.21 5.35
CA THR A 96 -19.91 -8.30 5.82
C THR A 96 -20.31 -9.21 4.66
N PRO A 97 -20.14 -10.55 4.77
CA PRO A 97 -20.66 -11.48 3.79
C PRO A 97 -22.17 -11.27 3.56
N ALA A 98 -22.62 -11.38 2.31
CA ALA A 98 -24.05 -11.44 2.04
C ALA A 98 -24.66 -12.67 2.74
N ALA A 99 -25.79 -12.47 3.41
CA ALA A 99 -26.56 -13.54 4.02
C ALA A 99 -27.17 -14.48 2.96
#